data_AF-A0A804RII7-F1
#
_entry.id   AF-A0A804RII7-F1
#
_cell.length_a   1.000
_cell.length_b   1.000
_cell.length_c   1.000
_cell.angle_alpha   90.00
_cell.angle_beta   90.00
_cell.angle_gamma   90.00
#
_symmetry.space_group_name_H-M   'P 1'
#
loop_
_entity.id
_entity.type
_entity.pdbx_description
1 polymer ?
#
loop_
_entity_poly.entity_id
_entity_poly.type
_entity_poly.pdbx_seq_one_letter_code
_entity_poly.pdbx_strand_id
1 'polypeptide(L)'
;LGRELSAAVIAVSRHLNYNGRQDIVNVGRYDAGFRRAAKAIDRQITAAVAYHHHTEQGDGKAILVLRVGGRTSDATIFKFIDGEARYVAAQDDIYLGGK
;
A
#
# COMPACT_ATOMS: atom_id res chain seq x y z
N LEU A 1 7.92 9.78 23.32
CA LEU A 1 7.95 10.88 22.32
C LEU A 1 9.25 11.64 22.51
N GLY A 2 9.95 11.99 21.43
CA GLY A 2 11.26 12.68 21.50
C GLY A 2 12.45 11.94 20.88
N ARG A 3 12.24 10.82 20.17
CA ARG A 3 13.29 10.19 19.35
C ARG A 3 13.06 10.53 17.88
N GLU A 4 14.15 10.83 17.18
CA GLU A 4 14.14 11.04 15.73
C GLU A 4 13.68 9.76 15.01
N LEU A 5 12.72 9.90 14.10
CA LEU A 5 12.27 8.82 13.23
C LEU A 5 13.21 8.73 12.04
N SER A 6 13.88 7.59 11.86
CA SER A 6 14.89 7.42 10.81
C SER A 6 14.45 6.53 9.65
N ALA A 7 13.31 5.83 9.77
CA ALA A 7 12.83 4.89 8.78
C ALA A 7 11.31 5.01 8.56
N ALA A 8 10.84 4.74 7.34
CA ALA A 8 9.44 4.79 6.97
C ALA A 8 9.04 3.68 5.98
N VAL A 9 7.79 3.24 6.10
CA VAL A 9 7.07 2.48 5.08
C VAL A 9 5.91 3.36 4.58
N ILE A 10 5.83 3.56 3.27
CA ILE A 10 4.98 4.56 2.63
C ILE A 10 3.93 3.83 1.78
N ALA A 11 2.65 3.98 2.15
CA ALA A 11 1.54 3.40 1.40
C ALA A 11 1.27 4.19 0.10
N VAL A 12 1.46 3.56 -1.05
CA VAL A 12 1.33 4.18 -2.37
C VAL A 12 0.19 3.56 -3.17
N SER A 13 -0.26 4.28 -4.20
CA SER A 13 -1.21 3.73 -5.16
C SER A 13 -0.57 2.61 -5.98
N ARG A 14 -1.34 1.55 -6.28
CA ARG A 14 -0.91 0.41 -7.11
C ARG A 14 -0.44 0.83 -8.50
N HIS A 15 -1.09 1.83 -9.08
CA HIS A 15 -0.82 2.29 -10.45
C HIS A 15 0.51 3.04 -10.59
N LEU A 16 1.20 3.36 -9.48
CA LEU A 16 2.53 3.95 -9.57
C LEU A 16 3.47 2.92 -10.17
N ASN A 17 4.02 3.26 -11.33
CA ASN A 17 5.06 2.46 -11.97
C ASN A 17 6.34 2.46 -11.11
N TYR A 18 7.35 1.71 -11.55
CA TYR A 18 8.61 1.60 -10.82
C TYR A 18 9.24 2.97 -10.53
N ASN A 19 9.31 3.84 -11.54
CA ASN A 19 9.91 5.18 -11.41
C ASN A 19 9.16 6.03 -10.39
N GLY A 20 7.83 6.12 -10.50
CA GLY A 20 7.02 6.88 -9.55
C GLY A 20 7.12 6.34 -8.12
N ARG A 21 7.28 5.02 -7.94
CA ARG A 21 7.57 4.44 -6.61
C ARG A 21 8.95 4.85 -6.09
N GLN A 22 9.98 4.88 -6.95
CA GLN A 22 11.32 5.33 -6.56
C GLN A 22 11.35 6.82 -6.22
N ASP A 23 10.61 7.66 -6.96
CA ASP A 23 10.51 9.09 -6.66
C ASP A 23 9.96 9.31 -5.24
N ILE A 24 8.90 8.59 -4.85
CA ILE A 24 8.36 8.65 -3.49
C ILE A 24 9.37 8.16 -2.44
N VAL A 25 10.10 7.08 -2.72
CA VAL A 25 11.15 6.56 -1.83
C VAL A 25 12.28 7.58 -1.66
N ASN A 26 12.68 8.25 -2.74
CA ASN A 26 13.74 9.26 -2.74
C ASN A 26 13.32 10.50 -1.95
N VAL A 27 12.11 11.02 -2.17
CA VAL A 27 11.55 12.11 -1.36
C VAL A 27 11.53 11.72 0.12
N GLY A 28 11.12 10.49 0.44
CA GLY A 28 11.15 9.97 1.80
C GLY A 28 12.55 9.99 2.43
N ARG A 29 13.58 9.61 1.68
CA ARG A 29 14.96 9.52 2.17
C ARG A 29 15.66 10.87 2.28
N TYR A 30 15.56 11.68 1.24
CA TYR A 30 16.38 12.87 1.06
C TYR A 30 15.70 14.14 1.55
N ASP A 31 14.38 14.25 1.37
CA ASP A 31 13.64 15.48 1.71
C ASP A 31 12.92 15.35 3.06
N ALA A 32 12.35 14.18 3.36
CA ALA A 32 11.60 13.93 4.60
C ALA A 32 12.45 13.40 5.77
N GLY A 33 13.74 13.12 5.55
CA GLY A 33 14.68 12.74 6.61
C GLY A 33 14.67 11.26 7.04
N PHE A 34 13.96 10.37 6.34
CA PHE A 34 13.98 8.92 6.63
C PHE A 34 15.24 8.24 6.06
N ARG A 35 16.42 8.77 6.43
CA ARG A 35 17.73 8.42 5.85
C ARG A 35 18.11 6.96 6.01
N ARG A 36 17.64 6.28 7.06
CA ARG A 36 17.96 4.87 7.30
C ARG A 36 17.22 3.95 6.34
N ALA A 37 15.93 4.23 6.08
CA ALA A 37 15.14 3.45 5.15
C ALA A 37 13.84 4.18 4.76
N ALA A 38 13.51 4.13 3.47
CA ALA A 38 12.16 4.34 2.99
C ALA A 38 11.79 3.19 2.04
N LYS A 39 10.56 2.68 2.16
CA LYS A 39 10.00 1.62 1.30
C LYS A 39 8.58 1.97 0.91
N ALA A 40 8.28 1.91 -0.39
CA ALA A 40 6.91 2.00 -0.89
C ALA A 40 6.22 0.63 -0.79
N ILE A 41 4.95 0.62 -0.41
CA ILE A 41 4.09 -0.57 -0.37
C ILE A 41 2.71 -0.22 -0.92
N ASP A 42 2.07 -1.16 -1.61
CA ASP A 42 0.73 -0.94 -2.14
C ASP A 42 -0.29 -0.74 -1.01
N ARG A 43 -1.11 0.31 -1.13
CA ARG A 43 -2.05 0.74 -0.08
C ARG A 43 -3.03 -0.36 0.34
N GLN A 44 -3.56 -1.13 -0.60
CA GLN A 44 -4.46 -2.24 -0.33
C GLN A 44 -3.79 -3.36 0.47
N ILE A 45 -2.48 -3.58 0.31
CA ILE A 45 -1.74 -4.52 1.16
C ILE A 45 -1.67 -3.99 2.58
N THR A 46 -1.46 -2.69 2.78
CA THR A 46 -1.49 -2.10 4.13
C THR A 46 -2.84 -2.25 4.82
N ALA A 47 -3.95 -2.11 4.07
CA ALA A 47 -5.29 -2.37 4.58
C ALA A 47 -5.45 -3.83 5.01
N ALA A 48 -5.13 -4.79 4.13
CA ALA A 48 -5.17 -6.21 4.47
C ALA A 48 -4.31 -6.57 5.68
N VAL A 49 -3.11 -6.00 5.77
CA VAL A 49 -2.18 -6.23 6.86
C VAL A 49 -2.76 -5.73 8.19
N ALA A 50 -3.41 -4.56 8.18
CA ALA A 50 -4.06 -4.00 9.36
C ALA A 50 -5.20 -4.89 9.91
N TYR A 51 -5.83 -5.69 9.05
CA TYR A 51 -6.84 -6.69 9.42
C TYR A 51 -6.25 -8.11 9.60
N HIS A 52 -4.92 -8.22 9.74
CA HIS A 52 -4.20 -9.49 9.93
C HIS A 52 -4.44 -10.55 8.84
N HIS A 53 -4.93 -10.17 7.66
CA HIS A 53 -5.22 -11.12 6.59
C HIS A 53 -3.97 -11.71 5.92
N HIS A 54 -2.79 -11.15 6.19
CA HIS A 54 -1.50 -11.71 5.78
C HIS A 54 -1.02 -12.87 6.66
N THR A 55 -1.76 -13.21 7.72
CA THR A 55 -1.49 -14.34 8.61
C THR A 55 -2.35 -15.54 8.21
N GLU A 56 -2.23 -16.65 8.95
CA GLU A 56 -3.06 -17.85 8.79
C GLU A 56 -4.57 -17.55 8.72
N GLN A 57 -5.03 -16.45 9.31
CA GLN A 57 -6.44 -16.04 9.25
C GLN A 57 -6.94 -15.74 7.82
N GLY A 58 -6.06 -15.22 6.94
CA GLY A 58 -6.40 -14.87 5.57
C GLY A 58 -5.69 -15.72 4.51
N ASP A 59 -4.79 -16.62 4.92
CA ASP A 59 -4.02 -17.44 3.98
C ASP A 59 -4.94 -18.32 3.10
N GLY A 60 -4.63 -18.36 1.80
CA GLY A 60 -5.44 -19.04 0.77
C GLY A 60 -6.78 -18.36 0.42
N LYS A 61 -7.25 -17.38 1.21
CA LYS A 61 -8.53 -16.70 0.99
C LYS A 61 -8.38 -15.54 0.01
N ALA A 62 -9.42 -15.32 -0.80
CA ALA A 62 -9.54 -14.11 -1.59
C ALA A 62 -9.95 -12.94 -0.69
N ILE A 63 -9.23 -11.84 -0.78
CA ILE A 63 -9.44 -10.61 -0.03
C ILE A 63 -9.79 -9.52 -1.04
N LEU A 64 -10.98 -8.94 -0.91
CA LEU A 64 -11.37 -7.72 -1.59
C LEU A 64 -11.07 -6.53 -0.69
N VAL A 65 -10.23 -5.63 -1.16
CA VAL A 65 -10.07 -4.30 -0.56
C VAL A 65 -10.77 -3.30 -1.47
N LEU A 66 -11.84 -2.71 -0.96
CA LEU A 66 -12.53 -1.57 -1.56
C LEU A 66 -12.13 -0.30 -0.83
N ARG A 67 -11.55 0.65 -1.56
CA ARG A 67 -11.21 1.99 -1.05
C ARG A 67 -12.05 3.01 -1.81
N VAL A 68 -12.81 3.82 -1.07
CA VAL A 68 -13.47 5.02 -1.59
C VAL A 68 -12.81 6.21 -0.90
N GLY A 69 -12.01 6.96 -1.65
CA GLY A 69 -11.31 8.15 -1.17
C GLY A 69 -12.10 9.44 -1.45
N GLY A 70 -11.48 10.58 -1.13
CA GLY A 70 -12.10 11.88 -1.40
C GLY A 70 -12.27 12.20 -2.89
N ARG A 71 -11.36 11.72 -3.76
CA ARG A 71 -11.39 11.97 -5.22
C ARG A 71 -11.14 10.74 -6.08
N THR A 72 -10.75 9.64 -5.46
CA THR A 72 -10.29 8.42 -6.15
C THR A 72 -10.84 7.22 -5.44
N SER A 73 -11.19 6.19 -6.19
CA SER A 73 -11.68 4.91 -5.67
C SER A 73 -10.96 3.76 -6.36
N ASP A 74 -10.86 2.64 -5.69
CA ASP A 74 -10.14 1.46 -6.16
C ASP A 74 -10.66 0.22 -5.46
N ALA A 75 -10.71 -0.86 -6.21
CA ALA A 75 -11.05 -2.18 -5.73
C ALA A 75 -9.94 -3.13 -6.15
N THR A 76 -9.37 -3.86 -5.20
CA THR A 76 -8.36 -4.89 -5.49
C THR A 76 -8.75 -6.21 -4.86
N ILE A 77 -8.68 -7.28 -5.63
CA ILE A 77 -8.75 -8.66 -5.15
C ILE A 77 -7.36 -9.27 -5.19
N PHE A 78 -6.92 -9.82 -4.07
CA PHE A 78 -5.68 -10.60 -3.95
C PHE A 78 -5.86 -11.75 -2.97
N LYS A 79 -4.90 -12.67 -2.94
CA LYS A 79 -4.77 -13.72 -1.93
C LYS A 79 -3.45 -13.55 -1.22
N PHE A 80 -3.37 -13.90 0.06
CA PHE A 80 -2.07 -14.26 0.64
C PHE A 80 -1.87 -15.76 0.46
N ILE A 81 -0.65 -16.13 0.07
CA ILE A 81 -0.18 -17.51 0.06
C ILE A 81 1.17 -17.49 0.75
N ASP A 82 1.29 -18.17 1.88
CA ASP A 82 2.51 -18.20 2.69
C ASP A 82 3.00 -16.78 3.06
N GLY A 83 2.07 -15.87 3.34
CA GLY A 83 2.34 -14.46 3.67
C GLY A 83 2.71 -13.56 2.47
N GLU A 84 2.80 -14.11 1.26
CA GLU A 84 3.04 -13.34 0.04
C GLU A 84 1.71 -12.93 -0.62
N ALA A 85 1.55 -11.64 -0.94
CA ALA A 85 0.36 -11.14 -1.60
C ALA A 85 0.41 -11.45 -3.11
N ARG A 86 -0.58 -12.20 -3.60
CA ARG A 86 -0.77 -12.52 -5.02
C ARG A 86 -2.02 -11.85 -5.57
N TYR A 87 -1.83 -10.99 -6.55
CA TYR A 87 -2.92 -10.29 -7.23
C TYR A 87 -3.82 -11.25 -8.00
N VAL A 88 -5.12 -10.94 -8.00
CA VAL A 88 -6.13 -11.62 -8.82
C VAL A 88 -6.74 -10.64 -9.82
N ALA A 89 -7.28 -9.52 -9.32
CA ALA A 89 -7.92 -8.50 -10.14
C ALA A 89 -7.85 -7.12 -9.48
N ALA A 90 -7.90 -6.06 -10.27
CA ALA A 90 -7.94 -4.70 -9.75
C ALA A 90 -8.67 -3.76 -10.71
N GLN A 91 -9.39 -2.79 -10.15
CA GLN A 91 -10.03 -1.69 -10.86
C GLN A 91 -9.73 -0.40 -10.11
N ASP A 92 -9.38 0.65 -10.85
CA ASP A 92 -9.12 1.98 -10.30
C ASP A 92 -10.03 2.99 -11.01
N ASP A 93 -10.50 3.99 -10.28
CA ASP A 93 -11.13 5.19 -10.82
C ASP A 93 -10.46 6.42 -10.17
N ILE A 94 -9.75 7.18 -10.99
CA ILE A 94 -8.98 8.35 -10.55
C ILE A 94 -9.82 9.64 -10.46
N TYR A 95 -11.12 9.56 -10.78
CA TYR A 95 -12.06 10.68 -10.77
C TYR A 95 -13.29 10.43 -9.90
N LEU A 96 -13.54 9.20 -9.44
CA LEU A 96 -14.64 8.85 -8.54
C LEU A 96 -14.21 8.89 -7.07
N GLY A 97 -14.90 9.69 -6.26
CA GLY A 97 -14.73 9.73 -4.80
C GLY A 97 -15.93 10.40 -4.13
N GLY A 98 -15.79 10.77 -2.86
CA GLY A 98 -16.87 11.39 -2.09
C GLY A 98 -17.10 12.89 -2.31
N LYS A 99 -16.38 13.55 -3.24
CA LYS A 99 -16.51 14.99 -3.53
C LYS A 99 -17.43 15.26 -4.71
#